data_AF-A0A452XPT6-F1
#
_entry.id   AF-A0A452XPT6-F1
#
_cell.length_a   1.000
_cell.length_b   1.000
_cell.length_c   1.000
_cell.angle_alpha   90.00
_cell.angle_beta   90.00
_cell.angle_gamma   90.00
#
_symmetry.space_group_name_H-M   'P 1'
#
loop_
_entity.id
_entity.type
_entity.pdbx_description
1 polymer ?
#
loop_
_entity_poly.entity_id
_entity_poly.type
_entity_poly.pdbx_seq_one_letter_code
_entity_poly.pdbx_strand_id
1 'polypeptide(L)'
;MLKRLLLIKVALVQMVVHPNWAAYREDDTAKAQRVKEHVLNDIWWDIIEYVVSFTEPIYAMIRLADTDKPCLHLIYEMWDSMIEKVKMPIYRFEGKEEGEECILYDIIKEILVSRWTKSNTPLHCLAHSLNPRYYSPAWINEVPGRISPNADHEVTEMRNKCFQKFYPDQEDFKTIKKEFADFALFMNAFENPDSIEDRADFEPQQWWGTHGVSTRLLIFLH
;
A
#
# COMPACT_ATOMS: atom_id res chain seq x y z
N MET A 1 -11.60 -8.99 -13.78
CA MET A 1 -12.21 -10.07 -14.59
C MET A 1 -12.14 -11.43 -13.87
N LEU A 2 -10.95 -11.91 -13.47
CA LEU A 2 -10.80 -13.20 -12.75
C LEU A 2 -11.59 -13.30 -11.45
N LYS A 3 -11.61 -12.26 -10.61
CA LYS A 3 -12.45 -12.23 -9.40
C LYS A 3 -13.93 -12.47 -9.69
N ARG A 4 -14.45 -11.89 -10.78
CA ARG A 4 -15.84 -12.11 -11.23
C ARG A 4 -16.05 -13.54 -11.74
N LEU A 5 -15.05 -14.12 -12.39
CA LEU A 5 -15.07 -15.50 -12.87
C LEU A 5 -15.21 -16.48 -11.69
N LEU A 6 -14.47 -16.26 -10.60
CA LEU A 6 -14.61 -17.05 -9.37
C LEU A 6 -16.00 -16.98 -8.75
N LEU A 7 -16.61 -15.78 -8.73
CA LEU A 7 -17.98 -15.59 -8.19
C LEU A 7 -19.04 -16.41 -8.95
N ILE A 8 -18.80 -16.74 -10.22
CA ILE A 8 -19.73 -17.52 -11.05
C ILE A 8 -19.27 -18.97 -11.27
N LYS A 9 -18.22 -19.44 -10.57
CA LYS A 9 -17.66 -20.80 -10.70
C LYS A 9 -18.75 -21.88 -10.63
N VAL A 10 -19.60 -21.84 -9.60
CA VAL A 10 -20.68 -22.83 -9.40
C VAL A 10 -21.66 -22.83 -10.57
N ALA A 11 -22.08 -21.66 -11.03
CA ALA A 11 -23.00 -21.53 -12.16
C ALA A 11 -22.37 -22.05 -13.47
N LEU A 12 -21.09 -21.80 -13.69
CA LEU A 12 -20.35 -22.32 -14.85
C LEU A 12 -20.23 -23.84 -14.81
N VAL A 13 -19.89 -24.42 -13.65
CA VAL A 13 -19.83 -25.87 -13.47
C VAL A 13 -21.19 -26.51 -13.75
N GLN A 14 -22.26 -25.96 -13.18
CA GLN A 14 -23.62 -26.43 -13.42
C GLN A 14 -24.01 -26.35 -14.90
N MET A 15 -23.65 -25.27 -15.59
CA MET A 15 -23.92 -25.10 -17.01
C MET A 15 -23.28 -26.18 -17.88
N VAL A 16 -21.98 -26.49 -17.67
CA VAL A 16 -21.26 -27.44 -18.54
C VAL A 16 -21.59 -28.91 -18.26
N VAL A 17 -22.16 -29.23 -17.10
CA VAL A 17 -22.67 -30.58 -16.77
C VAL A 17 -24.16 -30.75 -17.07
N HIS A 18 -24.89 -29.66 -17.35
CA HIS A 18 -26.32 -29.71 -17.65
C HIS A 18 -26.59 -30.51 -18.94
N PRO A 19 -27.67 -31.31 -19.01
CA PRO A 19 -28.02 -32.07 -20.22
C PRO A 19 -28.12 -31.22 -21.49
N ASN A 20 -28.59 -29.98 -21.35
CA ASN A 20 -28.72 -29.02 -22.46
C ASN A 20 -27.39 -28.38 -22.91
N TRP A 21 -26.23 -28.73 -22.33
CA TRP A 21 -24.92 -28.23 -22.78
C TRP A 21 -24.69 -28.45 -24.29
N ALA A 22 -25.28 -29.52 -24.85
CA ALA A 22 -25.22 -29.82 -26.28
C ALA A 22 -25.76 -28.69 -27.18
N ALA A 23 -26.73 -27.90 -26.70
CA ALA A 23 -27.28 -26.77 -27.46
C ALA A 23 -26.34 -25.56 -27.51
N TYR A 24 -25.36 -25.47 -26.59
CA TYR A 24 -24.43 -24.34 -26.48
C TYR A 24 -23.11 -24.55 -27.24
N ARG A 25 -22.94 -25.68 -27.94
CA ARG A 25 -21.68 -26.07 -28.61
C ARG A 25 -21.79 -26.23 -30.11
N GLU A 26 -22.90 -25.82 -30.71
CA GLU A 26 -23.17 -26.00 -32.16
C GLU A 26 -22.21 -25.21 -33.05
N ASP A 27 -21.76 -24.03 -32.59
CA ASP A 27 -20.87 -23.16 -33.36
C ASP A 27 -19.42 -23.69 -33.44
N ASP A 28 -18.86 -24.13 -32.31
CA ASP A 28 -17.47 -24.61 -32.21
C ASP A 28 -17.35 -25.67 -31.11
N THR A 29 -17.47 -26.93 -31.52
CA THR A 29 -17.43 -28.08 -30.63
C THR A 29 -16.07 -28.26 -29.95
N ALA A 30 -14.97 -27.95 -30.64
CA ALA A 30 -13.62 -28.09 -30.12
C ALA A 30 -13.32 -27.05 -29.02
N LYS A 31 -13.76 -25.81 -29.23
CA LYS A 31 -13.66 -24.75 -28.21
C LYS A 31 -14.57 -25.01 -27.02
N ALA A 32 -15.81 -25.44 -27.26
CA ALA A 32 -16.73 -25.80 -26.18
C ALA A 32 -16.19 -26.94 -25.30
N GLN A 33 -15.57 -27.95 -25.91
CA GLN A 33 -14.93 -29.04 -25.19
C GLN A 33 -13.78 -28.53 -24.29
N ARG A 34 -12.89 -27.68 -24.81
CA ARG A 34 -11.82 -27.05 -24.00
C ARG A 34 -12.35 -26.22 -22.84
N VAL A 35 -13.43 -25.46 -23.05
CA VAL A 35 -14.08 -24.69 -21.97
C VAL A 35 -14.59 -25.63 -20.88
N LYS A 36 -15.27 -26.72 -21.26
CA LYS A 36 -15.77 -27.71 -20.31
C LYS A 36 -14.64 -28.36 -19.51
N GLU A 37 -13.53 -28.70 -20.16
CA GLU A 37 -12.34 -29.25 -19.50
C GLU A 37 -11.76 -28.29 -18.45
N HIS A 38 -11.61 -27.01 -18.77
CA HIS A 38 -11.13 -26.02 -17.79
C HIS A 38 -12.12 -25.79 -16.64
N VAL A 39 -13.41 -25.64 -16.94
CA VAL A 39 -14.45 -25.37 -15.93
C VAL A 39 -14.58 -26.52 -14.94
N LEU A 40 -14.31 -27.76 -15.36
CA LEU A 40 -14.36 -28.95 -14.49
C LEU A 40 -13.01 -29.31 -13.85
N ASN A 41 -11.96 -28.52 -14.09
CA ASN A 41 -10.62 -28.78 -13.56
C ASN A 41 -10.38 -27.97 -12.27
N ASP A 42 -10.34 -28.66 -11.14
CA ASP A 42 -10.11 -28.02 -9.83
C ASP A 42 -8.74 -27.33 -9.75
N ILE A 43 -7.68 -27.93 -10.29
CA ILE A 43 -6.33 -27.35 -10.32
C ILE A 43 -6.33 -26.01 -11.08
N TRP A 44 -7.10 -25.92 -12.17
CA TRP A 44 -7.22 -24.69 -12.93
C TRP A 44 -7.90 -23.57 -12.12
N TRP A 45 -8.92 -23.93 -11.33
CA TRP A 45 -9.55 -22.97 -10.41
C TRP A 45 -8.62 -22.54 -9.28
N ASP A 46 -7.85 -23.45 -8.71
CA ASP A 46 -6.86 -23.14 -7.68
C ASP A 46 -5.82 -22.13 -8.19
N ILE A 47 -5.38 -22.27 -9.45
CA ILE A 47 -4.49 -21.30 -10.11
C ILE A 47 -5.17 -19.92 -10.25
N ILE A 48 -6.46 -19.86 -10.59
CA ILE A 48 -7.17 -18.58 -10.67
C ILE A 48 -7.30 -17.92 -9.29
N GLU A 49 -7.68 -18.69 -8.28
CA GLU A 49 -7.77 -18.23 -6.90
C GLU A 49 -6.42 -17.71 -6.42
N TYR A 50 -5.34 -18.43 -6.74
CA TYR A 50 -3.97 -18.01 -6.49
C TYR A 50 -3.65 -16.66 -7.15
N VAL A 51 -3.86 -16.51 -8.45
CA VAL A 51 -3.60 -15.24 -9.17
C VAL A 51 -4.41 -14.08 -8.59
N VAL A 52 -5.67 -14.31 -8.24
CA VAL A 52 -6.51 -13.28 -7.60
C VAL A 52 -5.96 -12.91 -6.23
N SER A 53 -5.50 -13.88 -5.44
CA SER A 53 -5.06 -13.66 -4.06
C SER A 53 -3.87 -12.70 -3.96
N PHE A 54 -2.85 -12.84 -4.80
CA PHE A 54 -1.69 -11.94 -4.76
C PHE A 54 -1.88 -10.65 -5.57
N THR A 55 -2.85 -10.59 -6.50
CA THR A 55 -3.16 -9.34 -7.22
C THR A 55 -4.15 -8.44 -6.49
N GLU A 56 -4.99 -8.98 -5.61
CA GLU A 56 -6.00 -8.22 -4.86
C GLU A 56 -5.39 -7.07 -4.03
N PRO A 57 -4.28 -7.23 -3.27
CA PRO A 57 -3.67 -6.12 -2.52
C PRO A 57 -3.25 -4.96 -3.42
N ILE A 58 -2.74 -5.25 -4.63
CA ILE A 58 -2.35 -4.23 -5.61
C ILE A 58 -3.58 -3.42 -6.04
N TYR A 59 -4.66 -4.09 -6.43
CA TYR A 59 -5.90 -3.41 -6.82
C TYR A 59 -6.55 -2.66 -5.65
N ALA A 60 -6.47 -3.20 -4.43
CA ALA A 60 -6.99 -2.53 -3.24
C ALA A 60 -6.26 -1.20 -2.97
N MET A 61 -4.93 -1.21 -3.04
CA MET A 61 -4.11 -0.01 -2.90
C MET A 61 -4.45 1.03 -3.98
N ILE A 62 -4.53 0.63 -5.25
CA ILE A 62 -4.87 1.52 -6.35
C ILE A 62 -6.26 2.15 -6.14
N ARG A 63 -7.27 1.36 -5.75
CA ARG A 63 -8.62 1.90 -5.49
C ARG A 63 -8.69 2.87 -4.33
N LEU A 64 -7.86 2.67 -3.30
CA LEU A 64 -7.77 3.60 -2.17
C LEU A 64 -7.08 4.91 -2.57
N ALA A 65 -6.11 4.84 -3.47
CA ALA A 65 -5.44 6.01 -4.03
C ALA A 65 -6.30 6.76 -5.07
N ASP A 66 -7.16 6.04 -5.79
CA ASP A 66 -8.05 6.56 -6.84
C ASP A 66 -9.38 7.08 -6.25
N THR A 67 -9.28 8.00 -5.28
CA THR A 67 -10.43 8.70 -4.70
C THR A 67 -10.17 10.20 -4.61
N ASP A 68 -11.22 11.00 -4.44
CA ASP A 68 -11.10 12.45 -4.23
C ASP A 68 -10.58 12.84 -2.84
N LYS A 69 -10.33 11.87 -1.95
CA LYS A 69 -9.81 12.13 -0.61
C LYS A 69 -8.29 12.32 -0.64
N PRO A 70 -7.74 13.29 0.12
CA PRO A 70 -6.29 13.42 0.24
C PRO A 70 -5.67 12.12 0.78
N CYS A 71 -4.85 11.47 -0.05
CA CYS A 71 -4.25 10.17 0.30
C CYS A 71 -2.72 10.15 0.19
N LEU A 72 -2.09 11.23 -0.29
CA LEU A 72 -0.64 11.31 -0.54
C LEU A 72 0.20 10.87 0.67
N HIS A 73 -0.23 11.23 1.87
CA HIS A 73 0.42 10.89 3.14
C HIS A 73 0.28 9.41 3.53
N LEU A 74 -0.64 8.67 2.90
CA LEU A 74 -0.88 7.24 3.12
C LEU A 74 -0.14 6.37 2.10
N ILE A 75 0.20 6.91 0.92
CA ILE A 75 0.71 6.14 -0.22
C ILE A 75 1.97 5.34 0.13
N TYR A 76 2.90 5.90 0.90
CA TYR A 76 4.14 5.19 1.31
C TYR A 76 3.81 3.93 2.14
N GLU A 77 2.98 4.08 3.18
CA GLU A 77 2.58 2.96 4.04
C GLU A 77 1.70 1.95 3.29
N MET A 78 0.76 2.43 2.47
CA MET A 78 -0.09 1.57 1.65
C MET A 78 0.74 0.74 0.68
N TRP A 79 1.84 1.29 0.16
CA TRP A 79 2.75 0.61 -0.73
C TRP A 79 3.54 -0.48 -0.01
N ASP A 80 4.16 -0.15 1.12
CA ASP A 80 4.94 -1.10 1.93
C ASP A 80 4.06 -2.27 2.41
N SER A 81 2.89 -1.94 2.98
CA SER A 81 1.89 -2.95 3.39
C SER A 81 1.39 -3.79 2.21
N MET A 82 1.25 -3.20 1.01
CA MET A 82 0.81 -3.93 -0.17
C MET A 82 1.86 -4.96 -0.60
N ILE A 83 3.15 -4.62 -0.62
CA ILE A 83 4.22 -5.55 -0.97
C ILE A 83 4.20 -6.78 -0.05
N GLU A 84 4.09 -6.58 1.26
CA GLU A 84 4.00 -7.69 2.21
C GLU A 84 2.72 -8.52 2.01
N LYS A 85 1.57 -7.88 1.76
CA LYS A 85 0.31 -8.59 1.45
C LYS A 85 0.35 -9.36 0.13
N VAL A 86 1.16 -8.95 -0.85
CA VAL A 86 1.40 -9.69 -2.10
C VAL A 86 2.29 -10.91 -1.82
N LYS A 87 3.32 -10.76 -0.98
CA LYS A 87 4.25 -11.83 -0.61
C LYS A 87 3.55 -13.02 0.02
N MET A 88 2.68 -12.78 0.99
CA MET A 88 2.02 -13.83 1.79
C MET A 88 1.32 -14.94 0.97
N PRO A 89 0.39 -14.64 0.04
CA PRO A 89 -0.25 -15.65 -0.78
C PRO A 89 0.72 -16.37 -1.73
N ILE A 90 1.74 -15.68 -2.24
CA ILE A 90 2.78 -16.29 -3.08
C ILE A 90 3.57 -17.33 -2.28
N TYR A 91 4.11 -16.94 -1.13
CA TYR A 91 4.89 -17.86 -0.30
C TYR A 91 4.06 -19.07 0.13
N ARG A 92 2.80 -18.85 0.51
CA ARG A 92 1.89 -19.94 0.87
C ARG A 92 1.65 -20.93 -0.28
N PHE A 93 1.41 -20.43 -1.49
CA PHE A 93 1.11 -21.28 -2.64
C PHE A 93 2.36 -22.02 -3.15
N GLU A 94 3.52 -21.36 -3.12
CA GLU A 94 4.81 -21.91 -3.52
C GLU A 94 5.47 -22.79 -2.43
N GLY A 95 4.83 -22.94 -1.27
CA GLY A 95 5.33 -23.74 -0.14
C GLY A 95 6.61 -23.19 0.48
N LYS A 96 6.75 -21.86 0.53
CA LYS A 96 7.94 -21.14 0.99
C LYS A 96 7.81 -20.68 2.45
N GLU A 97 8.90 -20.83 3.20
CA GLU A 97 9.05 -20.26 4.53
C GLU A 97 9.58 -18.82 4.49
N GLU A 98 9.49 -18.12 5.61
CA GLU A 98 10.01 -16.75 5.72
C GLU A 98 11.53 -16.73 5.54
N GLY A 99 12.01 -15.90 4.60
CA GLY A 99 13.43 -15.80 4.25
C GLY A 99 13.89 -16.74 3.14
N GLU A 100 13.05 -17.70 2.71
CA GLU A 100 13.37 -18.51 1.53
C GLU A 100 13.21 -17.69 0.24
N GLU A 101 14.07 -17.99 -0.74
CA GLU A 101 14.00 -17.40 -2.07
C GLU A 101 12.77 -17.90 -2.83
N CYS A 102 12.07 -16.96 -3.46
CA CYS A 102 10.90 -17.22 -4.27
C CYS A 102 10.97 -16.40 -5.57
N ILE A 103 11.45 -17.04 -6.64
CA ILE A 103 11.69 -16.41 -7.95
C ILE A 103 10.48 -15.61 -8.44
N LEU A 104 9.27 -16.16 -8.29
CA LEU A 104 8.05 -15.46 -8.72
C LEU A 104 7.82 -14.18 -7.90
N TYR A 105 7.98 -14.26 -6.57
CA TYR A 105 7.87 -13.08 -5.72
C TYR A 105 8.94 -12.04 -6.05
N ASP A 106 10.18 -12.46 -6.29
CA ASP A 106 11.27 -11.55 -6.59
C ASP A 106 11.01 -10.77 -7.90
N ILE A 107 10.53 -11.45 -8.94
CA ILE A 107 10.10 -10.80 -10.19
C ILE A 107 8.96 -9.80 -9.93
N ILE A 108 7.94 -10.21 -9.17
CA ILE A 108 6.79 -9.33 -8.85
C ILE A 108 7.26 -8.12 -8.04
N LYS A 109 8.09 -8.33 -7.02
CA LYS A 109 8.66 -7.29 -6.17
C LYS A 109 9.48 -6.31 -7.02
N GLU A 110 10.30 -6.79 -7.95
CA GLU A 110 11.05 -5.93 -8.87
C GLU A 110 10.12 -5.05 -9.72
N ILE A 111 9.05 -5.63 -10.28
CA ILE A 111 8.05 -4.88 -11.06
C ILE A 111 7.40 -3.81 -10.19
N LEU A 112 6.99 -4.17 -8.97
CA LEU A 112 6.39 -3.23 -8.02
C LEU A 112 7.39 -2.10 -7.72
N VAL A 113 8.60 -2.40 -7.27
CA VAL A 113 9.62 -1.40 -6.93
C VAL A 113 9.97 -0.51 -8.14
N SER A 114 10.04 -1.07 -9.34
CA SER A 114 10.25 -0.29 -10.58
C SER A 114 9.12 0.71 -10.85
N ARG A 115 7.87 0.37 -10.48
CA ARG A 115 6.73 1.29 -10.57
C ARG A 115 6.76 2.35 -9.47
N TRP A 116 7.13 1.97 -8.25
CA TRP A 116 7.29 2.89 -7.13
C TRP A 116 8.32 3.98 -7.42
N THR A 117 9.51 3.58 -7.84
CA THR A 117 10.65 4.47 -8.10
C THR A 117 10.42 5.45 -9.26
N LYS A 118 9.48 5.15 -10.17
CA LYS A 118 9.04 6.06 -11.23
C LYS A 118 7.99 7.08 -10.77
N SER A 119 7.36 6.85 -9.62
CA SER A 119 6.40 7.76 -9.01
C SER A 119 7.15 8.86 -8.24
N ASN A 120 6.49 9.97 -7.86
CA ASN A 120 7.15 11.09 -7.18
C ASN A 120 7.52 10.76 -5.71
N THR A 121 8.46 9.83 -5.52
CA THR A 121 8.88 9.26 -4.21
C THR A 121 9.22 10.34 -3.17
N PRO A 122 9.94 11.44 -3.49
CA PRO A 122 10.27 12.45 -2.50
C PRO A 122 9.06 13.08 -1.81
N LEU A 123 8.02 13.40 -2.58
CA LEU A 123 6.82 14.02 -2.03
C LEU A 123 6.00 13.04 -1.20
N HIS A 124 5.95 11.76 -1.59
CA HIS A 124 5.33 10.70 -0.77
C HIS A 124 6.07 10.53 0.56
N CYS A 125 7.41 10.50 0.56
CA CYS A 125 8.22 10.41 1.77
C CYS A 125 8.03 11.62 2.68
N LEU A 126 7.94 12.83 2.12
CA LEU A 126 7.61 14.02 2.90
C LEU A 126 6.22 13.91 3.53
N ALA A 127 5.18 13.60 2.74
CA ALA A 127 3.82 13.50 3.24
C ALA A 127 3.67 12.40 4.31
N HIS A 128 4.33 11.26 4.11
CA HIS A 128 4.43 10.20 5.11
C HIS A 128 5.13 10.69 6.39
N SER A 129 6.27 11.38 6.25
CA SER A 129 6.98 11.97 7.40
C SER A 129 6.15 12.97 8.19
N LEU A 130 5.15 13.61 7.58
CA LEU A 130 4.32 14.60 8.24
C LEU A 130 3.02 14.03 8.80
N ASN A 131 2.79 12.70 8.74
CA ASN A 131 1.63 12.09 9.37
C ASN A 131 1.91 11.76 10.84
N PRO A 132 1.26 12.42 11.83
CA PRO A 132 1.54 12.22 13.26
C PRO A 132 1.30 10.78 13.71
N ARG A 133 0.35 10.07 13.09
CA ARG A 133 0.01 8.69 13.41
C ARG A 133 1.21 7.75 13.34
N TYR A 134 2.15 7.99 12.42
CA TYR A 134 3.33 7.13 12.24
C TYR A 134 4.41 7.31 13.30
N TYR A 135 4.19 8.23 14.24
CA TYR A 135 5.01 8.41 15.44
C TYR A 135 4.34 7.84 16.69
N SER A 136 3.10 7.35 16.57
CA SER A 136 2.36 6.78 17.70
C SER A 136 2.87 5.38 18.05
N PRO A 137 2.94 5.02 19.34
CA PRO A 137 3.25 3.65 19.76
C PRO A 137 2.24 2.63 19.21
N ALA A 138 0.97 3.01 19.05
CA ALA A 138 -0.07 2.14 18.52
C ALA A 138 0.24 1.68 17.09
N TRP A 139 0.72 2.59 16.23
CA TRP A 139 1.10 2.25 14.86
C TRP A 139 2.46 1.53 14.79
N ILE A 140 3.46 1.98 15.55
CA ILE A 140 4.81 1.37 15.53
C ILE A 140 4.75 -0.10 15.98
N ASN A 141 3.97 -0.40 17.03
CA ASN A 141 3.91 -1.74 17.60
C ASN A 141 2.95 -2.70 16.86
N GLU A 142 2.19 -2.22 15.87
CA GLU A 142 1.25 -3.05 15.11
C GLU A 142 1.99 -4.06 14.20
N VAL A 143 3.18 -3.72 13.71
CA VAL A 143 3.99 -4.60 12.84
C VAL A 143 5.41 -4.71 13.39
N PRO A 144 5.92 -5.93 13.66
CA PRO A 144 7.29 -6.13 14.12
C PRO A 144 8.31 -5.52 13.15
N GLY A 145 9.29 -4.79 13.69
CA GLY A 145 10.36 -4.17 12.90
C GLY A 145 9.98 -2.85 12.22
N ARG A 146 8.72 -2.40 12.33
CA ARG A 146 8.29 -1.09 11.86
C ARG A 146 9.00 0.02 12.64
N ILE A 147 9.40 1.07 11.93
CA ILE A 147 10.11 2.22 12.48
C ILE A 147 9.37 3.52 12.13
N SER A 148 9.57 4.57 12.93
CA SER A 148 9.00 5.88 12.64
C SER A 148 9.67 6.53 11.42
N PRO A 149 8.98 7.44 10.71
CA PRO A 149 9.51 8.05 9.48
C PRO A 149 10.86 8.78 9.66
N ASN A 150 11.15 9.29 10.86
CA ASN A 150 12.43 9.95 11.16
C ASN A 150 13.59 8.97 11.42
N ALA A 151 13.30 7.70 11.66
CA ALA A 151 14.30 6.65 11.83
C ALA A 151 14.61 5.92 10.50
N ASP A 152 13.75 6.04 9.49
CA ASP A 152 13.98 5.50 8.15
C ASP A 152 14.91 6.44 7.35
N HIS A 153 16.03 5.87 6.88
CA HIS A 153 17.06 6.60 6.13
C HIS A 153 16.55 7.07 4.76
N GLU A 154 15.86 6.22 4.00
CA GLU A 154 15.35 6.57 2.67
C GLU A 154 14.32 7.70 2.81
N VAL A 155 13.37 7.53 3.73
CA VAL A 155 12.34 8.55 3.99
C VAL A 155 12.95 9.88 4.40
N THR A 156 13.96 9.85 5.28
CA THR A 156 14.68 11.05 5.74
C THR A 156 15.43 11.74 4.60
N GLU A 157 16.15 11.00 3.77
CA GLU A 157 16.88 11.55 2.63
C GLU A 157 15.91 12.21 1.63
N MET A 158 14.84 11.52 1.29
CA MET A 158 13.83 11.96 0.33
C MET A 158 13.03 13.16 0.84
N ARG A 159 12.64 13.19 2.12
CA ARG A 159 12.04 14.35 2.78
C ARG A 159 12.96 15.57 2.71
N ASN A 160 14.25 15.40 3.01
CA ASN A 160 15.21 16.50 3.00
C ASN A 160 15.42 17.08 1.58
N LYS A 161 15.38 16.24 0.53
CA LYS A 161 15.35 16.71 -0.87
C LYS A 161 14.13 17.58 -1.16
N CYS A 162 12.96 17.20 -0.63
CA CYS A 162 11.75 18.03 -0.74
C CYS A 162 11.87 19.35 0.02
N PHE A 163 12.36 19.34 1.26
CA PHE A 163 12.59 20.56 2.03
C PHE A 163 13.53 21.52 1.31
N GLN A 164 14.64 21.01 0.74
CA GLN A 164 15.58 21.84 -0.02
C GLN A 164 14.95 22.43 -1.29
N LYS A 165 14.01 21.73 -1.92
CA LYS A 165 13.29 22.20 -3.10
C LYS A 165 12.24 23.26 -2.76
N PHE A 166 11.50 23.10 -1.66
CA PHE A 166 10.48 24.06 -1.23
C PHE A 166 11.06 25.29 -0.54
N TYR A 167 12.15 25.12 0.20
CA TYR A 167 12.85 26.15 0.95
C TYR A 167 14.30 26.24 0.47
N PRO A 168 14.56 26.85 -0.70
CA PRO A 168 15.91 26.98 -1.25
C PRO A 168 16.78 27.98 -0.47
N ASP A 169 16.16 28.88 0.30
CA ASP A 169 16.87 29.76 1.23
C ASP A 169 17.47 28.96 2.40
N GLN A 170 18.69 29.34 2.82
CA GLN A 170 19.41 28.58 3.85
C GLN A 170 18.85 28.78 5.26
N GLU A 171 18.29 29.95 5.57
CA GLU A 171 17.69 30.22 6.87
C GLU A 171 16.35 29.48 7.00
N ASP A 172 15.52 29.53 5.96
CA ASP A 172 14.28 28.77 5.89
C ASP A 172 14.53 27.25 5.94
N PHE A 173 15.53 26.75 5.19
CA PHE A 173 15.90 25.33 5.22
C PHE A 173 16.40 24.87 6.60
N LYS A 174 17.12 25.72 7.34
CA LYS A 174 17.50 25.42 8.73
C LYS A 174 16.29 25.41 9.64
N THR A 175 15.37 26.36 9.44
CA THR A 175 14.17 26.53 10.25
C THR A 175 13.22 25.35 10.09
N ILE A 176 12.89 24.95 8.85
CA ILE A 176 11.99 23.81 8.58
C ILE A 176 12.53 22.50 9.17
N LYS A 177 13.86 22.28 9.12
CA LYS A 177 14.48 21.09 9.74
C LYS A 177 14.36 21.10 11.26
N LYS A 178 14.48 22.26 11.89
CA LYS A 178 14.31 22.41 13.33
C LYS A 178 12.85 22.15 13.73
N GLU A 179 11.89 22.77 13.03
CA GLU A 179 10.47 22.55 13.27
C GLU A 179 10.08 21.08 13.09
N PHE A 180 10.60 20.43 12.04
CA PHE A 180 10.39 19.00 11.84
C PHE A 180 11.01 18.16 12.96
N ALA A 181 12.21 18.50 13.44
CA ALA A 181 12.85 17.79 14.55
C ALA A 181 12.02 17.94 15.84
N ASP A 182 11.51 19.14 16.13
CA ASP A 182 10.65 19.38 17.28
C ASP A 182 9.38 18.50 17.21
N PHE A 183 8.74 18.41 16.05
CA PHE A 183 7.59 17.53 15.80
C PHE A 183 7.91 16.04 15.97
N ALA A 184 8.97 15.58 15.31
CA ALA A 184 9.34 14.18 15.21
C ALA A 184 9.92 13.61 16.51
N LEU A 185 10.52 14.47 17.34
CA LEU A 185 11.11 14.12 18.63
C LEU A 185 10.23 14.52 19.84
N PHE A 186 9.00 14.98 19.59
CA PHE A 186 8.04 15.36 20.63
C PHE A 186 8.58 16.44 21.58
N MET A 187 9.23 17.47 21.02
CA MET A 187 9.81 18.57 21.79
C MET A 187 8.94 19.82 21.71
N ASN A 188 9.13 20.73 22.67
CA ASN A 188 8.49 22.04 22.71
C ASN A 188 6.95 21.90 22.67
N ALA A 189 6.27 22.58 21.75
CA ALA A 189 4.81 22.53 21.64
C ALA A 189 4.24 21.12 21.42
N PHE A 190 5.05 20.18 20.93
CA PHE A 190 4.62 18.82 20.62
C PHE A 190 4.78 17.84 21.78
N GLU A 191 5.37 18.27 22.91
CA GLU A 191 5.53 17.47 24.13
C GLU A 191 4.26 17.43 25.00
N ASN A 192 3.27 18.28 24.68
CA ASN A 192 1.98 18.32 25.36
C ASN A 192 1.27 16.95 25.28
N PRO A 193 0.78 16.38 26.40
CA PRO A 193 0.00 15.15 26.43
C PRO A 193 -1.14 15.09 25.41
N ASP A 194 -1.92 16.17 25.24
CA ASP A 194 -3.04 16.20 24.29
C ASP A 194 -2.54 16.01 22.85
N SER A 195 -1.43 16.67 22.50
CA SER A 195 -0.77 16.52 21.19
C SER A 195 -0.30 15.09 20.95
N ILE A 196 0.17 14.39 21.99
CA ILE A 196 0.64 13.00 21.89
C ILE A 196 -0.53 12.03 21.71
N GLU A 197 -1.61 12.21 22.48
CA GLU A 197 -2.81 11.36 22.44
C GLU A 197 -3.52 11.49 21.08
N ASP A 198 -3.74 12.73 20.62
CA ASP A 198 -4.49 13.01 19.38
C ASP A 198 -3.82 12.43 18.11
N ARG A 199 -2.52 12.07 18.14
CA ARG A 199 -1.80 11.59 16.93
C ARG A 199 -2.40 10.35 16.30
N ALA A 200 -2.95 9.45 17.13
CA ALA A 200 -3.49 8.18 16.67
C ALA A 200 -4.92 8.33 16.10
N ASP A 201 -5.65 9.32 16.61
CA ASP A 201 -7.10 9.45 16.43
C ASP A 201 -7.49 10.54 15.43
N PHE A 202 -6.69 11.60 15.31
CA PHE A 202 -7.01 12.72 14.42
C PHE A 202 -6.49 12.46 13.01
N GLU A 203 -7.24 12.89 12.01
CA GLU A 203 -6.69 13.01 10.66
C GLU A 203 -5.53 14.00 10.66
N PRO A 204 -4.48 13.81 9.83
CA PRO A 204 -3.29 14.65 9.86
C PRO A 204 -3.62 16.15 9.79
N GLN A 205 -4.53 16.53 8.89
CA GLN A 205 -4.96 17.92 8.76
C GLN A 205 -5.56 18.50 10.05
N GLN A 206 -6.36 17.71 10.78
CA GLN A 206 -6.96 18.13 12.05
C GLN A 206 -5.88 18.27 13.12
N TRP A 207 -4.97 17.29 13.21
CA TRP A 207 -3.90 17.32 14.19
C TRP A 207 -2.98 18.53 13.99
N TRP A 208 -2.57 18.81 12.75
CA TRP A 208 -1.74 19.98 12.43
C TRP A 208 -2.48 21.30 12.64
N GLY A 209 -3.79 21.36 12.38
CA GLY A 209 -4.62 22.53 12.68
C GLY A 209 -4.72 22.84 14.17
N THR A 210 -4.71 21.81 15.02
CA THR A 210 -4.79 21.95 16.49
C THR A 210 -3.43 22.23 17.12
N HIS A 211 -2.40 21.46 16.75
CA HIS A 211 -1.12 21.42 17.46
C HIS A 211 0.04 22.06 16.69
N GLY A 212 -0.12 22.32 15.39
CA GLY A 212 0.94 22.81 14.50
C GLY A 212 1.20 24.32 14.54
N VAL A 213 0.41 25.10 15.29
CA VAL A 213 0.42 26.58 15.28
C VAL A 213 1.80 27.17 15.63
N SER A 214 2.61 26.47 16.42
CA SER A 214 3.96 26.89 16.79
C SER A 214 5.01 26.69 15.68
N THR A 215 4.66 26.04 14.57
CA THR A 215 5.55 25.81 13.42
C THR A 215 5.18 26.71 12.28
N ARG A 216 6.10 27.59 11.89
CA ARG A 216 5.84 28.62 10.89
C ARG A 216 5.97 28.08 9.47
N LEU A 217 6.91 27.18 9.20
CA LEU A 217 7.15 26.67 7.84
C LEU A 217 6.54 25.27 7.65
N LEU A 218 6.50 24.45 8.70
CA LEU A 218 6.02 23.07 8.62
C LEU A 218 4.51 23.00 8.36
N ILE A 219 3.71 23.87 8.99
CA ILE A 219 2.25 23.89 8.83
C ILE A 219 1.79 24.20 7.39
N PHE A 220 2.60 24.90 6.59
CA PHE A 220 2.27 25.22 5.19
C PHE A 220 2.46 24.06 4.21
N LEU A 221 3.00 22.93 4.68
CA LEU A 221 3.14 21.71 3.88
C LEU A 221 1.92 20.78 3.99
N HIS A 222 0.86 21.21 4.68
CA HIS A 222 -0.39 20.47 4.91
C HIS A 222 -1.59 21.01 4.14
#